data_AF-A0A2X3F428-F1
#
_entry.id   AF-A0A2X3F428-F1
#
_cell.length_a   1.000
_cell.length_b   1.000
_cell.length_c   1.000
_cell.angle_alpha   90.00
_cell.angle_beta   90.00
_cell.angle_gamma   90.00
#
_symmetry.space_group_name_H-M   'P 1'
#
loop_
_entity.id
_entity.type
_entity.pdbx_description
1 polymer ?
#
loop_
_entity_poly.entity_id
_entity_poly.type
_entity_poly.pdbx_seq_one_letter_code
_entity_poly.pdbx_strand_id
1 'polypeptide(L)' 'MVHEGGYAESYVPFCGLAVMEALSGIRTEVQDPLLEFIQQQQPRATFAQFQRQAIDRLAQQFGLL' A
#
# COMPACT_ATOMS: atom_id res chain seq x y z
N MET A 1 4.58 -9.02 -12.56
CA MET A 1 3.78 -7.82 -12.26
C MET A 1 3.50 -7.11 -13.57
N VAL A 2 2.27 -6.68 -13.80
CA VAL A 2 1.87 -5.89 -14.98
C VAL A 2 1.40 -4.54 -14.46
N HIS A 3 1.89 -3.45 -15.05
CA HIS A 3 1.49 -2.11 -14.65
C HIS A 3 0.11 -1.81 -15.24
N GLU A 4 -0.82 -1.36 -14.39
CA GLU A 4 -2.18 -0.98 -14.79
C GLU A 4 -2.27 0.55 -14.87
N GLY A 5 -2.67 1.21 -13.78
CA GLY A 5 -2.80 2.67 -13.71
C GLY A 5 -1.92 3.31 -12.63
N GLY A 6 -2.00 4.64 -12.56
CA GLY A 6 -1.26 5.47 -11.64
C GLY A 6 -1.28 6.91 -12.13
N TYR A 7 -2.07 7.76 -11.49
CA TYR A 7 -2.41 9.09 -12.03
C TYR A 7 -1.76 10.26 -11.28
N ALA A 8 -0.95 9.98 -10.25
CA ALA A 8 -0.21 11.00 -9.52
C ALA A 8 1.21 11.07 -10.06
N GLU A 9 1.46 11.96 -11.03
CA GLU A 9 2.78 12.16 -11.64
C GLU A 9 3.89 12.34 -10.58
N SER A 10 3.58 13.06 -9.50
CA SER A 10 4.52 13.36 -8.42
C SER A 10 4.79 12.20 -7.46
N TYR A 11 3.98 11.14 -7.45
CA TYR A 11 4.08 10.12 -6.40
C TYR A 11 4.11 8.67 -6.90
N VAL A 12 3.50 8.38 -8.05
CA VAL A 12 3.57 7.06 -8.69
C VAL A 12 5.01 6.56 -8.89
N PRO A 13 6.02 7.40 -9.22
CA PRO A 13 7.40 6.94 -9.35
C PRO A 13 7.95 6.26 -8.09
N PHE A 14 7.64 6.76 -6.90
CA PHE A 14 8.12 6.19 -5.63
C PHE A 14 7.41 4.87 -5.33
N CYS A 15 6.09 4.79 -5.55
CA CYS A 15 5.32 3.56 -5.40
C CYS A 15 5.82 2.45 -6.35
N GLY A 16 6.08 2.81 -7.61
CA GLY A 16 6.60 1.89 -8.61
C GLY A 16 8.00 1.41 -8.29
N LEU A 17 8.89 2.31 -7.87
CA LEU A 17 10.24 1.95 -7.45
C LEU A 17 10.23 0.97 -6.29
N ALA A 18 9.41 1.21 -5.26
CA ALA A 18 9.31 0.30 -4.10
C ALA A 18 8.92 -1.14 -4.52
N VAL A 19 8.02 -1.30 -5.50
CA VAL A 19 7.67 -2.62 -6.05
C VAL A 19 8.89 -3.25 -6.75
N MET A 20 9.61 -2.48 -7.56
CA MET A 20 10.77 -3.00 -8.29
C MET A 20 11.94 -3.38 -7.37
N GLU A 21 12.19 -2.60 -6.33
CA GLU A 21 13.18 -2.93 -5.29
C GLU A 21 12.81 -4.23 -4.57
N ALA A 22 11.54 -4.40 -4.20
CA ALA A 22 11.06 -5.62 -3.54
C ALA A 22 11.15 -6.86 -4.45
N LEU A 23 10.83 -6.73 -5.74
CA LEU A 23 10.89 -7.83 -6.71
C LEU A 23 12.34 -8.21 -7.07
N SER A 24 13.24 -7.24 -7.18
CA SER A 24 14.63 -7.47 -7.55
C SER A 24 15.53 -7.82 -6.37
N GLY A 25 15.13 -7.48 -5.14
CA GLY A 25 15.97 -7.56 -3.94
C GLY A 25 17.06 -6.47 -3.89
N ILE A 26 17.06 -5.52 -4.84
CA ILE A 26 18.00 -4.42 -4.88
C ILE A 26 17.37 -3.22 -4.19
N ARG A 27 18.04 -2.68 -3.17
CA ARG A 27 17.66 -1.42 -2.54
C ARG A 27 18.45 -0.27 -3.14
N THR A 28 17.76 0.79 -3.55
CA THR A 28 18.36 2.03 -4.05
C THR A 28 18.47 3.07 -2.92
N GLU A 29 19.18 4.16 -3.20
CA GLU A 29 19.33 5.30 -2.27
C GLU A 29 18.12 6.26 -2.29
N VAL A 30 17.12 6.01 -3.14
CA VAL A 30 15.95 6.90 -3.25
C VAL A 30 15.12 6.82 -1.97
N GLN A 31 14.87 7.98 -1.37
CA GLN A 31 13.96 8.13 -0.24
C GLN A 31 12.63 8.71 -0.73
N ASP A 32 11.53 8.14 -0.23
CA ASP A 32 10.19 8.69 -0.47
C ASP A 32 10.00 9.94 0.42
N PRO A 33 9.90 11.14 -0.16
CA PRO A 33 9.81 12.38 0.62
C PRO A 33 8.41 12.63 1.22
N LEU A 34 7.38 11.88 0.81
CA LEU A 34 6.01 12.06 1.28
C LEU A 34 5.56 10.98 2.26
N LEU A 35 6.35 9.91 2.44
CA LEU A 35 5.99 8.76 3.27
C LEU A 35 5.58 9.16 4.69
N GLU A 36 6.42 9.94 5.39
CA GLU A 36 6.13 10.37 6.77
C GLU A 36 4.85 11.19 6.86
N PHE A 37 4.62 12.07 5.88
CA PHE A 37 3.42 12.91 5.84
C PHE A 37 2.15 12.07 5.61
N ILE A 38 2.20 11.10 4.69
CA ILE A 38 1.07 10.21 4.38
C ILE A 38 0.78 9.25 5.54
N GLN A 39 1.79 8.86 6.31
CA GLN A 39 1.59 8.08 7.54
C GLN A 39 0.76 8.82 8.59
N GLN A 40 0.89 10.15 8.69
CA GLN A 40 0.07 10.95 9.62
C GLN A 40 -1.40 11.07 9.18
N GLN A 41 -1.72 10.72 7.94
CA GLN A 41 -3.07 10.80 7.37
C GLN A 41 -3.85 9.49 7.47
N GLN A 42 -3.25 8.44 8.04
CA GLN A 42 -3.88 7.13 8.10
C GLN A 42 -5.19 7.14 8.90
N PRO A 43 -6.16 6.27 8.56
CA PRO A 43 -7.35 6.01 9.35
C PRO A 43 -7.11 5.88 10.86
N ARG A 44 -7.99 6.51 11.65
CA ARG A 44 -8.04 6.25 13.10
C ARG A 44 -8.47 4.81 13.38
N ALA A 45 -8.16 4.34 14.58
CA ALA A 45 -8.39 2.96 15.02
C ALA A 45 -9.81 2.44 14.75
N THR A 46 -10.85 3.27 15.00
CA THR A 46 -12.25 2.88 14.75
C THR A 46 -12.52 2.54 13.29
N PHE A 47 -12.00 3.34 12.35
CA PHE A 47 -12.21 3.07 10.93
C PHE A 47 -11.38 1.86 10.46
N ALA A 48 -10.15 1.72 10.95
CA ALA A 48 -9.31 0.55 10.67
C ALA A 48 -9.97 -0.75 11.15
N GLN A 49 -10.56 -0.75 12.35
CA GLN A 49 -11.27 -1.91 12.90
C GLN A 49 -12.50 -2.28 12.06
N PHE A 50 -13.28 -1.28 11.64
CA PHE A 50 -14.44 -1.50 10.76
C PHE A 50 -14.04 -2.16 9.43
N GLN A 51 -13.00 -1.64 8.76
CA GLN A 51 -12.51 -2.22 7.51
C GLN A 51 -11.92 -3.63 7.71
N ARG A 52 -11.22 -3.88 8.82
CA ARG A 52 -10.70 -5.22 9.18
C ARG A 52 -11.85 -6.23 9.29
N GLN A 53 -12.90 -5.91 10.04
CA GLN A 53 -14.06 -6.78 10.18
C GLN A 53 -14.77 -7.05 8.84
N ALA A 54 -14.76 -6.10 7.90
CA ALA A 54 -15.27 -6.34 6.55
C ALA A 54 -14.41 -7.35 5.77
N ILE A 55 -13.09 -7.26 5.87
CA ILE A 55 -12.15 -8.21 5.25
C ILE A 55 -12.29 -9.60 5.89
N ASP A 56 -12.39 -9.67 7.22
CA ASP A 56 -12.53 -10.95 7.93
C ASP A 56 -13.83 -11.67 7.53
N ARG A 57 -14.93 -10.93 7.34
CA ARG A 57 -16.19 -11.48 6.81
C ARG A 57 -16.05 -12.01 5.38
N LEU A 58 -15.32 -11.29 4.51
CA LEU A 58 -15.04 -11.78 3.15
C LEU A 58 -14.21 -13.05 3.18
N ALA A 59 -13.19 -13.12 4.05
CA ALA A 59 -12.36 -14.31 4.18
C ALA A 59 -13.16 -15.53 4.68
N GLN A 60 -14.06 -15.35 5.66
CA GLN A 60 -15.00 -16.41 6.10
C GLN A 60 -15.93 -16.85 4.97
N GLN A 61 -16.48 -15.90 4.21
CA GLN A 61 -17.35 -16.20 3.07
C GLN A 61 -16.64 -17.06 2.00
N PHE A 62 -15.34 -16.86 1.82
CA PHE A 62 -14.52 -17.64 0.90
C PHE A 62 -13.85 -18.87 1.53
N GLY A 63 -14.09 -19.17 2.81
CA GLY A 63 -13.49 -20.32 3.50
C GLY A 63 -11.97 -20.23 3.68
N LEU A 64 -11.44 -19.02 3.77
CA LEU A 64 -10.00 -18.75 3.98
C LEU A 64 -9.65 -18.52 5.46
N LEU A 65 -10.64 -18.58 6.36
CA LEU A 65 -10.55 -18.49 7.81
C LEU A 65 -11.50 -19.52 8.45
#